data_AF-A0A7V0IWY3-F1
#
_entry.id   AF-A0A7V0IWY3-F1
#
_cell.length_a   1.000
_cell.length_b   1.000
_cell.length_c   1.000
_cell.angle_alpha   90.00
_cell.angle_beta   90.00
_cell.angle_gamma   90.00
#
_symmetry.space_group_name_H-M   'P 1'
#
loop_
_entity.id
_entity.type
_entity.pdbx_description
1 polymer ?
#
loop_
_entity_poly.entity_id
_entity_poly.type
_entity_poly.pdbx_seq_one_letter_code
_entity_poly.pdbx_strand_id
1 'polypeptide(L)'
;MAIKGIQEFRGMKNNDYKDGFVTYTMKFSIDDTDLESWDDGYLAFSNTELRINDKLLNGLKLEDILNGSSSVNGVEGYLMEVDLWRHEGGVYKEISIEREDRGFLVQRWSLHTNIKENEKPDGYKCYYRKVNTLPRRPIADGARLFGDGELQSVEVIVPKRRLHFFITIPGDRDNGKE
;
A
#
# COMPACT_ATOMS: atom_id res chain seq x y z
N MET A 1 -46.88 -29.56 9.68
CA MET A 1 -45.41 -29.54 9.49
C MET A 1 -45.08 -28.16 8.94
N ALA A 2 -44.67 -27.23 9.82
CA ALA A 2 -44.51 -25.81 9.49
C ALA A 2 -43.01 -25.53 9.29
N ILE A 3 -42.65 -24.99 8.12
CA ILE A 3 -41.29 -24.58 7.80
C ILE A 3 -41.04 -23.26 8.55
N LYS A 4 -40.27 -23.33 9.63
CA LYS A 4 -39.77 -22.18 10.38
C LYS A 4 -38.62 -21.54 9.60
N GLY A 5 -38.72 -20.22 9.43
CA GLY A 5 -37.56 -19.32 9.42
C GLY A 5 -36.88 -19.12 8.07
N ILE A 6 -37.42 -18.22 7.25
CA ILE A 6 -36.55 -17.39 6.41
C ILE A 6 -35.80 -16.48 7.38
N GLN A 7 -34.56 -16.83 7.66
CA GLN A 7 -33.62 -16.01 8.41
C GLN A 7 -33.42 -14.73 7.59
N GLU A 8 -33.97 -13.61 8.08
CA GLU A 8 -33.68 -12.30 7.53
C GLU A 8 -32.16 -12.14 7.48
N PHE A 9 -31.60 -11.95 6.28
CA PHE A 9 -30.24 -11.49 6.07
C PHE A 9 -30.11 -10.05 6.62
N ARG A 10 -30.11 -9.90 7.94
CA ARG A 10 -29.66 -8.70 8.63
C ARG A 10 -28.14 -8.69 8.60
N GLY A 11 -27.58 -8.12 7.53
CA GLY A 11 -26.14 -8.08 7.35
C GLY A 11 -25.63 -7.08 6.31
N MET A 12 -26.40 -6.09 5.88
CA MET A 12 -25.78 -4.86 5.38
C MET A 12 -25.26 -4.12 6.61
N LYS A 13 -24.01 -4.43 7.01
CA LYS A 13 -23.25 -3.59 7.94
C LYS A 13 -23.36 -2.15 7.44
N ASN A 14 -23.54 -1.20 8.36
CA ASN A 14 -23.40 0.22 8.07
C ASN A 14 -22.20 0.43 7.16
N ASN A 15 -22.40 1.12 6.04
CA ASN A 15 -21.31 1.38 5.12
C ASN A 15 -20.42 2.43 5.78
N ASP A 16 -19.35 1.99 6.46
CA ASP A 16 -18.42 2.83 7.23
C ASP A 16 -17.52 3.73 6.34
N TYR A 17 -18.00 4.06 5.14
CA TYR A 17 -17.30 4.94 4.23
C TYR A 17 -17.34 6.39 4.73
N LYS A 18 -16.18 7.02 4.63
CA LYS A 18 -15.94 8.43 4.96
C LYS A 18 -15.64 9.19 3.67
N ASP A 19 -15.94 10.49 3.67
CA ASP A 19 -15.60 11.39 2.57
C ASP A 19 -14.11 11.74 2.60
N GLY A 20 -13.46 11.74 1.44
CA GLY A 20 -12.08 12.19 1.28
C GLY A 20 -11.82 12.79 -0.10
N PHE A 21 -10.57 13.20 -0.33
CA PHE A 21 -10.08 13.54 -1.66
C PHE A 21 -8.85 12.72 -2.01
N VAL A 22 -8.81 12.21 -3.22
CA VAL A 22 -7.62 11.55 -3.75
C VAL A 22 -6.95 12.42 -4.81
N THR A 23 -5.63 12.53 -4.70
CA THR A 23 -4.76 12.95 -5.80
C THR A 23 -3.91 11.74 -6.22
N TYR A 24 -3.67 11.59 -7.52
CA TYR A 24 -2.84 10.51 -8.01
C TYR A 24 -2.11 10.89 -9.29
N THR A 25 -0.97 10.26 -9.52
CA THR A 25 -0.16 10.41 -10.74
C THR A 25 0.34 9.06 -11.20
N MET A 26 0.50 8.91 -12.52
CA MET A 26 1.10 7.73 -13.14
C MET A 26 2.10 8.22 -14.19
N LYS A 27 3.33 7.70 -14.17
CA LYS A 27 4.35 8.08 -15.17
C LYS A 27 5.43 7.00 -15.34
N PHE A 28 6.08 7.01 -16.50
CA PHE A 28 7.23 6.16 -16.81
C PHE A 28 8.55 6.86 -16.47
N SER A 29 8.62 7.45 -15.29
CA SER A 29 9.86 8.05 -14.78
C SER A 29 9.92 7.96 -13.28
N ILE A 30 11.10 7.61 -12.78
CA ILE A 30 11.39 7.51 -11.36
C ILE A 30 11.96 8.87 -10.94
N ASP A 31 11.34 9.48 -9.94
CA ASP A 31 11.95 10.64 -9.28
C ASP A 31 12.84 10.14 -8.15
N ASP A 32 13.74 11.01 -7.69
CA ASP A 32 14.50 10.78 -6.47
C ASP A 32 13.55 10.42 -5.32
N THR A 33 13.54 9.13 -4.98
CA THR A 33 12.65 8.53 -3.99
C THR A 33 13.55 7.91 -2.94
N ASP A 34 13.66 8.60 -1.82
CA ASP A 34 14.47 8.19 -0.68
C ASP A 34 13.67 7.19 0.18
N LEU A 35 14.16 5.95 0.28
CA LEU A 35 13.53 4.88 1.04
C LEU A 35 13.40 5.23 2.52
N GLU A 36 14.35 5.97 3.10
CA GLU A 36 14.36 6.31 4.53
C GLU A 36 13.28 7.34 4.91
N SER A 37 12.68 8.00 3.92
CA SER A 37 11.62 9.01 4.11
C SER A 37 10.20 8.44 4.16
N TRP A 38 10.06 7.12 4.03
CA TRP A 38 8.80 6.38 4.09
C TRP A 38 8.65 5.63 5.41
N ASP A 39 7.41 5.43 5.87
CA ASP A 39 7.18 4.76 7.14
C ASP A 39 7.54 3.27 7.03
N ASP A 40 7.17 2.65 5.91
CA ASP A 40 7.44 1.26 5.61
C ASP A 40 7.21 0.95 4.13
N GLY A 41 7.49 -0.29 3.73
CA GLY A 41 7.34 -0.73 2.36
C GLY A 41 8.06 -2.04 2.08
N TYR A 42 8.02 -2.49 0.83
CA TYR A 42 8.81 -3.60 0.36
C TYR A 42 9.36 -3.41 -1.05
N LEU A 43 10.41 -4.17 -1.34
CA LEU A 43 11.01 -4.37 -2.64
C LEU A 43 10.83 -5.85 -3.01
N ALA A 44 10.19 -6.13 -4.13
CA ALA A 44 10.09 -7.48 -4.69
C ALA A 44 11.10 -7.66 -5.81
N PHE A 45 12.08 -8.52 -5.58
CA PHE A 45 13.02 -9.00 -6.58
C PHE A 45 12.46 -10.27 -7.23
N SER A 46 13.02 -10.65 -8.38
CA SER A 46 12.58 -11.83 -9.13
C SER A 46 12.65 -13.17 -8.36
N ASN A 47 13.38 -13.23 -7.24
CA ASN A 47 13.58 -14.43 -6.43
C ASN A 47 13.25 -14.25 -4.93
N THR A 48 13.03 -13.02 -4.44
CA THR A 48 12.81 -12.73 -3.02
C THR A 48 12.11 -11.39 -2.82
N GLU A 49 11.54 -11.18 -1.64
CA GLU A 49 10.93 -9.92 -1.23
C GLU A 49 11.63 -9.42 0.05
N LEU A 50 11.90 -8.13 0.15
CA LEU A 50 12.56 -7.49 1.29
C LEU A 50 11.76 -6.29 1.77
N ARG A 51 11.62 -6.14 3.08
CA ARG A 51 11.00 -4.95 3.69
C ARG A 51 12.03 -3.82 3.67
N ILE A 52 11.61 -2.56 3.52
CA ILE A 52 12.57 -1.44 3.39
C ILE A 52 13.51 -1.27 4.59
N ASN A 53 13.10 -1.76 5.75
CA ASN A 53 13.88 -1.75 7.00
C ASN A 53 14.80 -2.98 7.16
N ASP A 54 14.91 -3.84 6.14
CA ASP A 54 15.83 -4.97 6.15
C ASP A 54 17.29 -4.48 6.11
N LYS A 55 18.16 -5.10 6.92
CA LYS A 55 19.59 -4.74 7.01
C LYS A 55 20.32 -4.91 5.68
N LEU A 56 19.83 -5.78 4.79
CA LEU A 56 20.37 -5.95 3.45
C LEU A 56 20.19 -4.70 2.58
N LEU A 57 19.25 -3.82 2.92
CA LEU A 57 18.98 -2.57 2.21
C LEU A 57 19.71 -1.35 2.78
N ASN A 58 20.38 -1.47 3.93
CA ASN A 58 21.03 -0.35 4.61
C ASN A 58 22.04 0.38 3.72
N GLY A 59 21.87 1.71 3.61
CA GLY A 59 22.78 2.58 2.86
C GLY A 59 22.66 2.48 1.34
N LEU A 60 21.68 1.74 0.84
CA LEU A 60 21.40 1.66 -0.59
C LEU A 60 20.32 2.66 -0.99
N LYS A 61 20.54 3.32 -2.11
CA LYS A 61 19.52 4.16 -2.70
C LYS A 61 18.67 3.35 -3.67
N LEU A 62 17.41 3.72 -3.78
CA LEU A 62 16.49 3.07 -4.71
C LEU A 62 16.99 3.17 -6.17
N GLU A 63 17.59 4.31 -6.55
CA GLU A 63 18.19 4.50 -7.88
C GLU A 63 19.24 3.42 -8.22
N ASP A 64 20.07 3.03 -7.25
CA ASP A 64 21.13 2.03 -7.44
C ASP A 64 20.53 0.63 -7.65
N ILE A 65 19.44 0.33 -6.93
CA ILE A 65 18.73 -0.95 -7.00
C ILE A 65 18.02 -1.09 -8.35
N LEU A 66 17.36 -0.02 -8.81
CA LEU A 66 16.61 0.00 -10.07
C LEU A 66 17.49 -0.19 -11.30
N ASN A 67 18.73 0.33 -11.26
CA ASN A 67 19.70 0.23 -12.35
C ASN A 67 20.33 -1.16 -12.51
N GLY A 68 19.96 -2.14 -11.68
CA GLY A 68 20.22 -3.54 -11.94
C GLY A 68 21.61 -4.03 -11.54
N SER A 69 22.06 -3.72 -10.33
CA SER A 69 23.08 -4.55 -9.69
C SER A 69 22.54 -5.98 -9.58
N SER A 70 23.19 -6.95 -10.24
CA SER A 70 22.81 -8.37 -10.21
C SER A 70 22.87 -8.99 -8.82
N SER A 71 23.50 -8.30 -7.87
CA SER A 71 23.53 -8.68 -6.46
C SER A 71 23.51 -7.43 -5.59
N VAL A 72 22.43 -7.23 -4.84
CA VAL A 72 22.31 -6.13 -3.88
C VAL A 72 22.61 -6.68 -2.49
N ASN A 73 23.82 -6.45 -1.95
CA ASN A 73 24.23 -6.98 -0.63
C ASN A 73 23.97 -8.50 -0.43
N GLY A 74 24.14 -9.31 -1.49
CA GLY A 74 23.86 -10.76 -1.47
C GLY A 74 22.45 -11.16 -1.88
N VAL A 75 21.59 -10.19 -2.22
CA VAL A 75 20.28 -10.40 -2.83
C VAL A 75 20.46 -10.54 -4.33
N GLU A 76 20.37 -11.76 -4.83
CA GLU A 76 20.39 -12.03 -6.28
C GLU A 76 19.04 -11.64 -6.92
N GLY A 77 18.99 -11.51 -8.24
CA GLY A 77 17.75 -11.19 -8.97
C GLY A 77 17.60 -9.72 -9.30
N TYR A 78 16.58 -9.40 -10.10
CA TYR A 78 16.31 -8.02 -10.52
C TYR A 78 15.01 -7.52 -9.90
N LEU A 79 14.98 -6.21 -9.58
CA LEU A 79 13.84 -5.56 -8.95
C LEU A 79 12.63 -5.54 -9.91
N MET A 80 11.52 -6.12 -9.47
CA MET A 80 10.25 -6.23 -10.18
C MET A 80 9.24 -5.20 -9.70
N GLU A 81 9.15 -4.99 -8.40
CA GLU A 81 8.14 -4.14 -7.79
C GLU A 81 8.70 -3.44 -6.55
N VAL A 82 8.22 -2.23 -6.29
CA VAL A 82 8.44 -1.50 -5.04
C VAL A 82 7.09 -0.98 -4.59
N ASP A 83 6.73 -1.20 -3.34
CA ASP A 83 5.55 -0.58 -2.74
C ASP A 83 5.95 0.09 -1.43
N LEU A 84 5.74 1.41 -1.34
CA LEU A 84 6.12 2.24 -0.20
C LEU A 84 4.88 2.96 0.29
N TRP A 85 4.65 2.98 1.61
CA TRP A 85 3.53 3.70 2.18
C TRP A 85 3.94 4.54 3.38
N ARG A 86 3.21 5.64 3.57
CA ARG A 86 3.35 6.50 4.74
C ARG A 86 2.06 7.20 5.09
N HIS A 87 1.94 7.58 6.34
CA HIS A 87 0.83 8.37 6.84
C HIS A 87 1.33 9.58 7.62
N GLU A 88 1.12 10.77 7.04
CA GLU A 88 1.54 12.04 7.63
C GLU A 88 0.46 13.09 7.47
N GLY A 89 0.23 13.90 8.51
CA GLY A 89 -0.69 15.03 8.45
C GLY A 89 -2.13 14.68 8.01
N GLY A 90 -2.60 13.46 8.29
CA GLY A 90 -3.93 12.99 7.86
C GLY A 90 -4.03 12.58 6.39
N VAL A 91 -2.89 12.37 5.72
CA VAL A 91 -2.81 11.92 4.33
C VAL A 91 -2.17 10.54 4.26
N TYR A 92 -2.92 9.56 3.75
CA TYR A 92 -2.37 8.25 3.41
C TYR A 92 -1.71 8.34 2.04
N LYS A 93 -0.44 7.99 1.94
CA LYS A 93 0.34 8.04 0.70
C LYS A 93 0.88 6.67 0.38
N GLU A 94 0.90 6.35 -0.90
CA GLU A 94 1.51 5.14 -1.43
C GLU A 94 2.24 5.45 -2.74
N ILE A 95 3.39 4.81 -2.92
CA ILE A 95 4.08 4.73 -4.20
C ILE A 95 4.21 3.26 -4.57
N SER A 96 3.61 2.89 -5.70
CA SER A 96 3.85 1.61 -6.36
C SER A 96 4.72 1.85 -7.59
N ILE A 97 5.80 1.09 -7.70
CA ILE A 97 6.74 1.10 -8.83
C ILE A 97 6.76 -0.31 -9.41
N GLU A 98 6.32 -0.48 -10.64
CA GLU A 98 6.24 -1.77 -11.31
C GLU A 98 7.19 -1.79 -12.51
N ARG A 99 8.01 -2.84 -12.62
CA ARG A 99 8.86 -3.05 -13.79
C ARG A 99 8.00 -3.42 -14.99
N GLU A 100 8.17 -2.66 -16.05
CA GLU A 100 7.52 -2.83 -17.35
C GLU A 100 8.58 -3.06 -18.44
N ASP A 101 8.17 -3.53 -19.62
CA ASP A 101 9.05 -3.98 -20.72
C ASP A 101 10.28 -3.10 -21.00
N ARG A 102 10.18 -1.78 -20.78
CA ARG A 102 11.25 -0.80 -21.09
C ARG A 102 11.64 0.12 -19.93
N GLY A 103 11.17 -0.15 -18.71
CA GLY A 103 11.44 0.74 -17.58
C GLY A 103 10.56 0.43 -16.37
N PHE A 104 10.14 1.48 -15.68
CA PHE A 104 9.27 1.35 -14.51
C PHE A 104 8.07 2.28 -14.63
N LEU A 105 6.88 1.74 -14.38
CA LEU A 105 5.66 2.51 -14.16
C LEU A 105 5.62 2.93 -12.70
N VAL A 106 5.60 4.24 -12.44
CA VAL A 106 5.48 4.80 -11.10
C VAL A 106 4.08 5.35 -10.91
N GLN A 107 3.39 4.81 -9.91
CA GLN A 107 2.06 5.20 -9.48
C GLN A 107 2.18 5.85 -8.10
N ARG A 108 1.66 7.06 -7.94
CA ARG A 108 1.60 7.73 -6.63
C ARG A 108 0.18 8.02 -6.26
N TRP A 109 -0.21 7.62 -5.06
CA TRP A 109 -1.53 7.83 -4.50
C TRP A 109 -1.43 8.69 -3.25
N SER A 110 -2.38 9.60 -3.07
CA SER A 110 -2.50 10.42 -1.88
C SER A 110 -3.98 10.59 -1.53
N LEU A 111 -4.42 9.89 -0.49
CA LEU A 111 -5.74 10.01 0.09
C LEU A 111 -5.70 11.00 1.24
N HIS A 112 -6.29 12.15 1.03
CA HIS A 112 -6.44 13.20 2.02
C HIS A 112 -7.72 12.98 2.82
N THR A 113 -7.58 12.85 4.14
CA THR A 113 -8.69 12.62 5.07
C THR A 113 -8.93 13.84 5.95
N ASN A 114 -10.14 13.97 6.52
CA ASN A 114 -10.50 15.05 7.45
C ASN A 114 -10.26 16.48 6.91
N ILE A 115 -10.39 16.67 5.60
CA ILE A 115 -10.08 17.95 4.95
C ILE A 115 -11.17 18.98 5.25
N LYS A 116 -10.76 20.18 5.66
CA LYS A 116 -11.67 21.31 5.80
C LYS A 116 -12.07 21.85 4.44
N GLU A 117 -13.22 22.52 4.37
CA GLU A 117 -13.77 23.04 3.10
C GLU A 117 -12.80 23.90 2.30
N ASN A 118 -11.95 24.67 2.99
CA ASN A 118 -10.96 25.59 2.44
C ASN A 118 -9.58 24.96 2.15
N GLU A 119 -9.38 23.68 2.46
CA GLU A 119 -8.10 22.95 2.32
C GLU A 119 -8.19 21.84 1.26
N LYS A 120 -9.25 21.85 0.43
CA LYS A 120 -9.50 20.83 -0.59
C LYS A 120 -8.35 20.82 -1.63
N PRO A 121 -7.61 19.72 -1.78
CA PRO A 121 -6.58 19.60 -2.80
C PRO A 121 -7.21 19.57 -4.20
N ASP A 122 -6.42 19.88 -5.22
CA ASP A 122 -6.83 19.69 -6.62
C ASP A 122 -6.85 18.20 -6.98
N GLY A 123 -7.93 17.53 -6.56
CA GLY A 123 -8.10 16.09 -6.66
C GLY A 123 -9.57 15.68 -6.83
N TYR A 124 -9.82 14.38 -6.72
CA TYR A 124 -11.16 13.83 -6.88
C TYR A 124 -11.79 13.55 -5.53
N LYS A 125 -13.05 14.00 -5.36
CA LYS A 125 -13.91 13.51 -4.28
C LYS A 125 -14.00 11.99 -4.34
N CYS A 126 -13.79 11.34 -3.20
CA CYS A 126 -13.81 9.89 -3.06
C CYS A 126 -14.49 9.50 -1.75
N TYR A 127 -14.81 8.21 -1.65
CA TYR A 127 -15.26 7.55 -0.44
C TYR A 127 -14.21 6.53 -0.03
N TYR A 128 -13.89 6.46 1.26
CA TYR A 128 -12.89 5.52 1.75
C TYR A 128 -13.30 4.85 3.06
N ARG A 129 -12.80 3.65 3.32
CA ARG A 129 -12.91 2.97 4.62
C ARG A 129 -11.67 2.13 4.89
N LYS A 130 -11.34 1.96 6.17
CA LYS A 130 -10.33 0.96 6.57
C LYS A 130 -10.89 -0.45 6.33
N VAL A 131 -10.05 -1.34 5.85
CA VAL A 131 -10.35 -2.76 5.64
C VAL A 131 -9.16 -3.60 6.11
N ASN A 132 -9.42 -4.86 6.45
CA ASN A 132 -8.36 -5.79 6.80
C ASN A 132 -7.59 -6.20 5.55
N THR A 133 -6.26 -6.19 5.65
CA THR A 133 -5.38 -6.77 4.62
C THR A 133 -5.11 -8.21 4.98
N LEU A 134 -5.12 -9.07 3.96
CA LEU A 134 -4.60 -10.43 4.08
C LEU A 134 -3.21 -10.42 3.45
N PRO A 135 -2.13 -10.22 4.25
CA PRO A 135 -0.78 -10.33 3.71
C PRO A 135 -0.60 -11.72 3.08
N ARG A 136 0.21 -11.78 2.01
CA ARG A 136 0.52 -13.06 1.37
C ARG A 136 1.04 -14.05 2.40
N ARG A 137 0.58 -15.29 2.28
CA ARG A 137 1.08 -16.41 3.09
C ARG A 137 2.54 -16.69 2.71
N PRO A 138 3.37 -17.18 3.65
CA PRO A 138 4.79 -17.36 3.43
C PRO A 138 5.06 -18.32 2.26
N ILE A 139 6.07 -18.02 1.45
CA ILE A 139 6.53 -18.90 0.37
C ILE A 139 7.60 -19.83 0.95
N ALA A 140 7.45 -21.13 0.67
CA ALA A 140 8.36 -22.28 0.90
C ALA A 140 9.01 -22.47 2.30
N ASP A 141 9.54 -21.43 2.91
CA ASP A 141 10.42 -21.47 4.10
C ASP A 141 9.70 -20.98 5.37
N GLY A 142 8.41 -20.64 5.26
CA GLY A 142 7.58 -20.20 6.38
C GLY A 142 7.77 -18.74 6.81
N ALA A 143 8.75 -18.03 6.25
CA ALA A 143 8.98 -16.61 6.51
C ALA A 143 7.94 -15.73 5.81
N ARG A 144 7.25 -14.90 6.58
CA ARG A 144 6.34 -13.86 6.06
C ARG A 144 7.07 -12.53 6.06
N LEU A 145 6.89 -11.76 5.00
CA LEU A 145 7.43 -10.39 4.91
C LEU A 145 6.82 -9.47 5.98
N PHE A 146 5.54 -9.67 6.28
CA PHE A 146 4.79 -8.96 7.30
C PHE A 146 4.09 -9.94 8.25
N GLY A 147 4.15 -9.65 9.55
CA GLY A 147 3.46 -10.41 10.57
C GLY A 147 1.94 -10.22 10.54
N ASP A 148 1.23 -11.03 11.32
CA ASP A 148 -0.21 -10.85 11.52
C ASP A 148 -0.49 -9.49 12.16
N GLY A 149 -1.42 -8.72 11.59
CA GLY A 149 -1.80 -7.39 12.10
C GLY A 149 -0.79 -6.28 11.80
N GLU A 150 0.31 -6.54 11.10
CA GLU A 150 1.27 -5.48 10.73
C GLU A 150 0.79 -4.62 9.55
N LEU A 151 -0.16 -5.11 8.75
CA LEU A 151 -0.72 -4.41 7.60
C LEU A 151 -2.23 -4.26 7.71
N GLN A 152 -2.70 -3.10 7.26
CA GLN A 152 -4.09 -2.82 6.93
C GLN A 152 -4.16 -2.14 5.56
N SER A 153 -5.37 -1.99 5.04
CA SER A 153 -5.60 -1.27 3.80
C SER A 153 -6.72 -0.27 3.97
N VAL A 154 -6.69 0.77 3.17
CA VAL A 154 -7.79 1.70 2.98
C VAL A 154 -8.38 1.44 1.61
N GLU A 155 -9.62 0.97 1.58
CA GLU A 155 -10.38 0.87 0.34
C GLU A 155 -10.82 2.26 -0.10
N VAL A 156 -10.59 2.62 -1.37
CA VAL A 156 -10.90 3.93 -1.92
C VAL A 156 -11.72 3.80 -3.19
N ILE A 157 -12.86 4.50 -3.24
CA ILE A 157 -13.76 4.53 -4.38
C ILE A 157 -13.85 5.97 -4.90
N VAL A 158 -13.60 6.17 -6.18
CA VAL A 158 -13.69 7.45 -6.88
C VAL A 158 -14.78 7.35 -7.96
N PRO A 159 -16.07 7.62 -7.63
CA PRO A 159 -17.18 7.32 -8.54
C PRO A 159 -17.07 8.04 -9.89
N LYS A 160 -16.67 9.32 -9.87
CA LYS A 160 -16.51 10.13 -11.08
C LYS A 160 -15.47 9.58 -12.06
N ARG A 161 -14.50 8.81 -11.57
CA ARG A 161 -13.42 8.22 -12.36
C ARG A 161 -13.62 6.72 -12.60
N ARG A 162 -14.69 6.12 -12.05
CA ARG A 162 -14.90 4.65 -12.03
C ARG A 162 -13.67 3.89 -11.53
N LEU A 163 -12.99 4.49 -10.55
CA LEU A 163 -11.77 3.93 -9.97
C LEU A 163 -12.09 3.34 -8.60
N HIS A 164 -11.55 2.15 -8.35
CA HIS A 164 -11.63 1.43 -7.08
C HIS A 164 -10.28 0.77 -6.83
N PHE A 165 -9.64 1.10 -5.72
CA PHE A 165 -8.30 0.64 -5.38
C PHE A 165 -8.11 0.60 -3.87
N PHE A 166 -6.98 0.07 -3.43
CA PHE A 166 -6.61 -0.05 -2.02
C PHE A 166 -5.28 0.66 -1.80
N ILE A 167 -5.14 1.35 -0.68
CA ILE A 167 -3.88 1.91 -0.21
C ILE A 167 -3.44 1.10 1.00
N THR A 168 -2.21 0.59 0.98
CA THR A 168 -1.58 -0.09 2.10
C THR A 168 -1.24 0.92 3.19
N ILE A 169 -1.52 0.54 4.44
CA ILE A 169 -1.21 1.35 5.62
C ILE A 169 -0.64 0.45 6.71
N PRO A 170 0.12 1.01 7.67
CA PRO A 170 0.50 0.27 8.86
C PRO A 170 -0.76 -0.27 9.55
N GLY A 171 -0.68 -1.52 9.98
CA GLY A 171 -1.74 -2.10 10.79
C GLY A 171 -1.90 -1.33 12.09
N ASP A 172 -3.13 -1.26 12.60
CA ASP A 172 -3.36 -0.84 13.98
C ASP A 172 -2.75 -1.93 14.87
N ARG A 173 -1.46 -1.83 15.19
CA ARG A 173 -0.89 -2.60 16.29
C ARG A 173 -1.79 -2.27 17.47
N ASP A 174 -2.57 -3.23 17.95
CA ASP A 174 -3.12 -3.11 19.29
C ASP A 174 -1.91 -2.78 20.17
N ASN A 175 -1.90 -1.60 20.78
CA ASN A 175 -1.06 -1.32 21.95
C ASN A 175 -1.59 -2.15 23.14
N GLY A 176 -1.88 -3.42 22.87
CA GLY A 176 -2.20 -4.46 23.82
C GLY A 176 -0.90 -4.77 24.53
N LYS A 177 -0.75 -4.16 25.70
CA LYS A 177 0.01 -4.71 26.80
C LYS A 177 -0.11 -6.25 26.78
N GLU A 178 1.03 -6.92 26.71
CA GLU A 178 1.48 -7.92 27.69
C GLU A 178 3.00 -8.09 27.59
#